data_AF-A0A7S1F0S4-F1
#
_entry.id   AF-A0A7S1F0S4-F1
#
_cell.length_a   1.000
_cell.length_b   1.000
_cell.length_c   1.000
_cell.angle_alpha   90.00
_cell.angle_beta   90.00
_cell.angle_gamma   90.00
#
_symmetry.space_group_name_H-M   'P 1'
#
loop_
_entity.id
_entity.type
_entity.pdbx_description
1 polymer ?
#
loop_
_entity_poly.entity_id
_entity_poly.type
_entity_poly.pdbx_seq_one_letter_code
_entity_poly.pdbx_strand_id
1 'polypeptide(L)'
;KLELKPEYLSAHAEYRNDFPGRPELNFTDRLVRSHFYKNHSDDDYPADDAIFKTIDKISIINHVVCSKDKECAGLDTNKLLHEKDIVGYFPLHETSKLRSFKLDASTAFS
;
A
#
# COMPACT_ATOMS: atom_id res chain seq x y z
N LYS A 1 9.79 28.03 14.81
CA LYS A 1 10.44 26.73 14.54
C LYS A 1 9.39 25.66 14.81
N LEU A 2 8.98 24.89 13.78
CA LEU A 2 8.02 23.79 13.96
C LEU A 2 8.79 22.62 14.57
N GLU A 3 8.43 22.23 15.79
CA GLU A 3 9.01 21.07 16.47
C GLU A 3 7.95 19.95 16.50
N LEU A 4 8.35 18.75 16.07
CA LEU A 4 7.49 17.58 16.02
C LEU A 4 7.16 17.09 17.43
N LYS A 5 5.92 16.60 17.62
CA LYS A 5 5.49 16.04 18.91
C LYS A 5 6.35 14.81 19.26
N PRO A 6 6.63 14.56 20.56
CA PRO A 6 7.54 13.50 21.00
C PRO A 6 7.15 12.09 20.52
N GLU A 7 5.85 11.87 20.33
CA GLU A 7 5.28 10.59 19.86
C GLU A 7 5.75 10.20 18.44
N TYR A 8 6.21 11.16 17.63
CA TYR A 8 6.72 10.91 16.28
C TYR A 8 8.24 10.79 16.23
N LEU A 9 8.96 11.06 17.33
CA LEU A 9 10.42 10.91 17.40
C LEU A 9 10.85 9.43 17.42
N SER A 10 9.97 8.54 17.88
CA SER A 10 10.18 7.09 17.92
C SER A 10 9.92 6.40 16.57
N ALA A 11 9.37 7.12 15.58
CA ALA A 11 9.15 6.60 14.22
C ALA A 11 10.46 6.52 13.40
N HIS A 12 11.59 6.97 13.95
CA HIS A 12 12.91 6.61 13.44
C HIS A 12 13.21 5.14 13.78
N ALA A 13 12.66 4.22 12.98
CA ALA A 13 13.20 2.87 12.93
C ALA A 13 14.63 2.96 12.37
N GLU A 14 15.65 2.66 13.19
CA GLU A 14 17.03 2.55 12.72
C GLU A 14 17.08 1.60 11.52
N TYR A 15 17.57 2.11 10.38
CA TYR A 15 17.83 1.28 9.21
C TYR A 15 18.92 0.25 9.56
N ARG A 16 18.51 -0.98 9.87
CA ARG A 16 19.42 -2.09 10.12
C ARG A 16 19.61 -2.85 8.82
N ASN A 17 20.83 -2.81 8.29
CA ASN A 17 21.22 -3.58 7.10
C ASN A 17 20.88 -5.07 7.30
N ASP A 18 20.38 -5.69 6.23
CA ASP A 18 20.19 -7.14 6.19
C ASP A 18 21.51 -7.84 6.50
N PHE A 19 21.47 -8.84 7.38
CA PHE A 19 22.65 -9.61 7.73
C PHE A 19 22.79 -10.75 6.72
N PRO A 20 23.85 -10.78 5.87
CA PRO A 20 23.96 -11.74 4.77
C PRO A 20 24.11 -13.19 5.24
N GLY A 21 24.35 -13.42 6.53
CA GLY A 21 24.63 -14.73 7.11
C GLY A 21 26.10 -15.12 6.93
N ARG A 22 26.58 -16.00 7.79
CA ARG A 22 27.95 -16.51 7.76
C ARG A 22 28.00 -17.83 6.98
N PRO A 23 28.94 -17.99 6.04
CA PRO A 23 29.10 -19.24 5.29
C PRO A 23 29.34 -20.45 6.21
N GLU A 24 30.01 -20.26 7.34
CA GLU A 24 30.36 -21.31 8.31
C GLU A 24 29.14 -21.88 9.04
N LEU A 25 28.01 -21.17 9.01
CA LEU A 25 26.74 -21.58 9.60
C LEU A 25 25.72 -22.00 8.53
N ASN A 26 26.17 -22.34 7.32
CA ASN A 26 25.29 -22.60 6.16
C ASN A 26 24.27 -21.48 5.92
N PHE A 27 24.62 -20.22 6.26
CA PHE A 27 23.73 -19.06 6.17
C PHE A 27 22.43 -19.17 6.98
N THR A 28 22.35 -20.08 7.96
CA THR A 28 21.17 -20.24 8.83
C THR A 28 20.93 -19.04 9.74
N ASP A 29 21.97 -18.22 9.94
CA ASP A 29 21.96 -16.96 10.69
C ASP A 29 21.58 -15.74 9.84
N ARG A 30 21.22 -15.95 8.56
CA ARG A 30 20.77 -14.86 7.68
C ARG A 30 19.50 -14.21 8.24
N LEU A 31 19.56 -12.88 8.44
CA LEU A 31 18.41 -12.08 8.85
C LEU A 31 18.04 -11.12 7.72
N VAL A 32 16.95 -11.43 7.03
CA VAL A 32 16.33 -10.54 6.06
C VAL A 32 15.25 -9.75 6.80
N ARG A 33 15.54 -8.48 7.10
CA ARG A 33 14.59 -7.53 7.72
C ARG A 33 13.97 -6.59 6.69
N SER A 34 14.01 -6.96 5.41
CA SER A 34 13.47 -6.19 4.28
C SER A 34 11.93 -6.11 4.26
N HIS A 35 11.28 -5.68 5.34
CA HIS A 35 9.82 -5.54 5.35
C HIS A 35 9.26 -4.29 6.02
N PHE A 36 10.07 -3.37 6.59
CA PHE A 36 9.48 -2.16 7.17
C PHE A 36 9.29 -1.01 6.20
N TYR A 37 10.15 -0.89 5.19
CA TYR A 37 9.98 0.13 4.14
C TYR A 37 10.18 -0.53 2.78
N LYS A 38 9.08 -0.75 2.08
CA LYS A 38 9.10 -1.11 0.67
C LYS A 38 9.73 0.08 -0.07
N ASN A 39 10.92 -0.07 -0.63
CA ASN A 39 11.53 0.96 -1.48
C ASN A 39 10.53 1.27 -2.60
N HIS A 40 9.94 2.46 -2.56
CA HIS A 40 9.02 2.92 -3.60
C HIS A 40 9.89 3.41 -4.76
N SER A 41 9.84 2.72 -5.90
CA SER A 41 10.38 3.25 -7.15
C SER A 41 9.41 4.31 -7.68
N ASP A 42 9.93 5.35 -8.34
CA ASP A 42 9.11 6.45 -8.90
C ASP A 42 8.01 5.95 -9.84
N ASP A 43 8.20 4.78 -10.47
CA ASP A 43 7.21 4.08 -11.30
C ASP A 43 5.91 3.67 -10.58
N ASP A 44 5.89 3.69 -9.25
CA ASP A 44 4.71 3.32 -8.47
C ASP A 44 3.67 4.45 -8.37
N TYR A 45 4.05 5.70 -8.70
CA TYR A 45 3.19 6.86 -8.59
C TYR A 45 2.48 7.18 -9.92
N PRO A 46 1.20 7.59 -9.87
CA PRO A 46 0.42 7.85 -11.08
C PRO A 46 0.84 9.13 -11.83
N ALA A 47 1.57 10.04 -11.18
CA ALA A 47 2.11 11.27 -11.75
C ALA A 47 3.34 11.73 -10.95
N ASP A 48 4.20 12.54 -11.57
CA ASP A 48 5.47 13.00 -10.99
C ASP A 48 5.28 13.88 -9.73
N ASP A 49 4.11 14.49 -9.58
CA ASP A 49 3.71 15.31 -8.43
C ASP A 49 2.85 14.54 -7.40
N ALA A 50 2.59 13.25 -7.64
CA ALA A 50 1.68 12.49 -6.81
C ALA A 50 2.35 12.06 -5.49
N ILE A 51 1.76 12.51 -4.37
CA ILE A 51 2.21 12.16 -3.01
C ILE A 51 1.74 10.76 -2.58
N PHE A 52 0.64 10.27 -3.16
CA PHE A 52 0.02 8.99 -2.80
C PHE A 52 -0.09 8.05 -4.00
N LYS A 53 0.16 6.76 -3.78
CA LYS A 53 -0.16 5.73 -4.75
C LYS A 53 -1.66 5.56 -4.84
N THR A 54 -2.14 5.00 -5.94
CA THR A 54 -3.57 4.77 -6.14
C THR A 54 -4.16 3.82 -5.09
N ILE A 55 -3.40 2.83 -4.62
CA ILE A 55 -3.82 1.93 -3.54
C ILE A 55 -4.03 2.72 -2.25
N ASP A 56 -3.11 3.63 -1.92
CA ASP A 56 -3.21 4.46 -0.72
C ASP A 56 -4.42 5.40 -0.80
N LYS A 57 -4.65 6.01 -1.98
CA LYS A 57 -5.85 6.82 -2.25
C LYS A 57 -7.14 6.03 -2.05
N ILE A 58 -7.21 4.81 -2.59
CA ILE A 58 -8.36 3.91 -2.40
C ILE A 58 -8.57 3.60 -0.92
N SER A 59 -7.48 3.30 -0.20
CA SER A 59 -7.53 2.98 1.23
C SER A 59 -8.03 4.15 2.07
N ILE A 60 -7.56 5.37 1.78
CA ILE A 60 -7.98 6.61 2.45
C ILE A 60 -9.47 6.86 2.18
N ILE A 61 -9.91 6.78 0.93
CA ILE A 61 -11.32 6.96 0.58
C ILE A 61 -12.19 5.94 1.30
N ASN A 62 -11.78 4.67 1.28
CA ASN A 62 -12.49 3.60 1.97
C ASN A 62 -12.58 3.86 3.48
N HIS A 63 -11.51 4.36 4.09
CA HIS A 63 -11.50 4.73 5.50
C HIS A 63 -12.46 5.89 5.79
N VAL A 64 -12.48 6.94 4.97
CA VAL A 64 -13.43 8.07 5.12
C VAL A 64 -14.89 7.60 5.03
N VAL A 65 -15.17 6.63 4.15
CA VAL A 65 -16.52 6.08 3.98
C VAL A 65 -16.92 5.18 5.15
N CYS A 66 -16.04 4.27 5.59
CA CYS A 66 -16.40 3.20 6.51
C CYS A 66 -16.05 3.48 7.98
N SER A 67 -15.09 4.36 8.26
CA SER A 67 -14.63 4.62 9.63
C SER A 67 -15.68 5.35 10.45
N LYS A 68 -15.77 5.00 11.74
CA LYS A 68 -16.64 5.66 12.73
C LYS A 68 -15.94 6.83 13.44
N ASP A 69 -14.74 7.18 13.02
CA ASP A 69 -13.98 8.28 13.58
C ASP A 69 -14.68 9.63 13.32
N LYS A 70 -14.28 10.64 14.09
CA LYS A 70 -14.81 12.00 13.95
C LYS A 70 -14.53 12.49 12.52
N GLU A 71 -15.56 13.05 11.87
CA GLU A 71 -15.52 13.57 10.49
C GLU A 71 -15.56 12.51 9.37
N CYS A 72 -15.70 11.22 9.69
CA CYS A 72 -15.94 10.16 8.70
C CYS A 72 -17.44 9.80 8.60
N ALA A 73 -17.83 9.14 7.51
CA ALA A 73 -19.23 8.81 7.24
C ALA A 73 -19.76 7.61 8.04
N GLY A 74 -18.89 6.69 8.49
CA GLY A 74 -19.26 5.56 9.33
C GLY A 74 -20.22 4.56 8.68
N LEU A 75 -20.24 4.47 7.35
CA LEU A 75 -21.14 3.60 6.62
C LEU A 75 -20.70 2.14 6.72
N ASP A 76 -21.64 1.26 7.06
CA ASP A 76 -21.45 -0.18 7.00
C ASP A 76 -21.81 -0.70 5.62
N THR A 77 -20.82 -0.72 4.72
CA THR A 77 -20.99 -1.15 3.32
C THR A 77 -21.41 -2.61 3.21
N ASN A 78 -21.01 -3.47 4.16
CA ASN A 78 -21.39 -4.89 4.16
C ASN A 78 -22.87 -5.06 4.47
N LYS A 79 -23.37 -4.32 5.46
CA LYS A 79 -24.80 -4.31 5.79
C LYS A 79 -25.63 -3.79 4.61
N LEU A 80 -25.23 -2.68 4.01
CA LEU A 80 -25.92 -2.09 2.86
C LEU A 80 -25.94 -3.02 1.63
N LEU A 81 -24.86 -3.76 1.38
CA LEU A 81 -24.81 -4.79 0.34
C LEU A 81 -25.76 -5.95 0.64
N HIS A 82 -25.80 -6.41 1.89
CA HIS A 82 -26.66 -7.50 2.32
C HIS A 82 -28.16 -7.13 2.24
N GLU A 83 -28.51 -5.92 2.64
CA GLU A 83 -29.87 -5.37 2.60
C GLU A 83 -30.32 -4.99 1.17
N LYS A 84 -29.39 -5.02 0.20
CA LYS A 84 -29.58 -4.63 -1.21
C LYS A 84 -29.92 -3.15 -1.41
N ASP A 85 -29.51 -2.31 -0.46
CA ASP A 85 -29.60 -0.85 -0.61
C ASP A 85 -28.56 -0.32 -1.61
N ILE A 86 -27.44 -1.03 -1.75
CA ILE A 86 -26.42 -0.77 -2.76
C ILE A 86 -26.12 -2.03 -3.59
N VAL A 87 -25.87 -1.84 -4.88
CA VAL A 87 -25.62 -2.95 -5.83
C VAL A 87 -24.17 -3.45 -5.74
N GLY A 88 -23.23 -2.56 -5.45
CA GLY A 88 -21.81 -2.89 -5.43
C GLY A 88 -20.97 -1.79 -4.83
N TYR A 89 -19.91 -2.20 -4.14
CA TYR A 89 -18.90 -1.31 -3.60
C TYR A 89 -17.53 -1.91 -3.87
N PHE A 90 -16.83 -1.36 -4.86
CA PHE A 90 -15.53 -1.87 -5.31
C PHE A 90 -14.71 -0.72 -5.92
N PRO A 91 -13.37 -0.75 -5.79
CA PRO A 91 -12.51 0.22 -6.44
C PRO A 91 -12.45 -0.01 -7.96
N LEU A 92 -12.17 1.05 -8.70
CA LEU A 92 -11.94 0.96 -10.14
C LEU A 92 -10.49 0.60 -10.45
N HIS A 93 -10.30 -0.15 -11.52
CA HIS A 93 -8.96 -0.52 -12.00
C HIS A 93 -8.27 0.63 -12.75
N GLU A 94 -6.95 0.69 -12.64
CA GLU A 94 -6.12 1.52 -13.51
C GLU A 94 -6.06 0.92 -14.91
N THR A 95 -6.75 1.56 -15.87
CA THR A 95 -6.87 1.07 -17.25
C THR A 95 -5.51 1.01 -17.96
N SER A 96 -4.60 1.93 -17.68
CA SER A 96 -3.24 1.96 -18.24
C SER A 96 -2.45 0.70 -17.87
N LYS A 97 -2.44 0.31 -16.59
CA LYS A 97 -1.77 -0.91 -16.12
C LYS A 97 -2.45 -2.18 -16.62
N LEU A 98 -3.78 -2.19 -16.67
CA LEU A 98 -4.51 -3.33 -17.25
C LEU A 98 -4.16 -3.57 -18.72
N ARG A 99 -3.89 -2.51 -19.49
CA ARG A 99 -3.49 -2.63 -20.90
C ARG A 99 -2.07 -3.17 -21.05
N SER A 100 -1.12 -2.72 -20.22
CA SER A 100 0.26 -3.25 -20.27
C SER A 100 0.28 -4.76 -19.99
N PHE A 101 -0.42 -5.21 -18.95
CA PHE A 101 -0.52 -6.65 -18.65
C PHE A 101 -1.11 -7.49 -19.80
N LYS A 102 -2.09 -6.96 -20.53
CA LYS A 102 -2.68 -7.65 -21.69
C LYS A 102 -1.70 -7.74 -22.85
N LEU A 103 -0.88 -6.71 -23.07
CA LEU A 103 0.17 -6.73 -24.09
C LEU A 103 1.23 -7.78 -23.75
N ASP A 104 1.73 -7.77 -22.52
CA ASP A 104 2.77 -8.69 -22.06
C ASP A 104 2.31 -10.16 -22.13
N ALA A 105 1.05 -10.42 -21.77
CA ALA A 105 0.45 -11.73 -21.89
C ALA A 105 0.36 -12.19 -23.36
N SER A 106 0.03 -11.30 -24.30
CA SER A 106 -0.04 -11.67 -25.72
C SER A 106 1.33 -12.03 -26.32
N THR A 107 2.40 -11.36 -25.87
CA THR A 107 3.78 -11.65 -26.30
C THR A 107 4.37 -12.91 -25.69
N ALA A 108 3.87 -13.37 -24.54
CA ALA A 108 4.37 -14.58 -23.87
C ALA A 108 3.81 -15.90 -24.47
N PHE A 109 2.74 -15.82 -25.27
CA PHE A 109 2.11 -16.97 -25.94
C PHE A 109 2.27 -16.95 -27.48
N SER A 110 3.19 -16.12 -27.99
CA SER A 110 3.60 -16.07 -29.40
C SER A 110 4.95 -16.74 -29.58
#